data_AF-A0AAU7LUS8-F1
#
_entry.id   AF-A0AAU7LUS8-F1
#
_cell.length_a   1.000
_cell.length_b   1.000
_cell.length_c   1.000
_cell.angle_alpha   90.00
_cell.angle_beta   90.00
_cell.angle_gamma   90.00
#
_symmetry.space_group_name_H-M   'P 1'
#
loop_
_entity.id
_entity.type
_entity.pdbx_description
1 polymer ?
#
loop_
_entity_poly.entity_id
_entity_poly.type
_entity_poly.pdbx_seq_one_letter_code
_entity_poly.pdbx_strand_id
1 'polypeptide(L)'
;MARGLFLSLALAGLSAQPAVAQDIAQLSPASQKLADWVVDSADNHQRPFLIVDKTQARVFVFDAHGQLRGAAPALLGLAVGDDSVPGIGERKLSSIRPEERTTPAGRFVASLDRNLHGDEILWVDYDAAISLHRVVTSQPKERRAERLATPTPLDNRISYGCINVPAPFYDNVVSPAFTGTDGIVYVLPETRSAREVFGSYDVGEHPRPQAPGQAAPASVPLYTASQ
;
A
#
# COMPACT_ATOMS: atom_id res chain seq x y z
N MET A 1 -50.62 40.59 2.89
CA MET A 1 -50.60 39.36 2.06
C MET A 1 -49.16 38.87 2.01
N ALA A 2 -48.88 37.70 2.59
CA ALA A 2 -47.53 37.13 2.66
C ALA A 2 -47.50 35.78 1.93
N ARG A 3 -46.66 35.66 0.90
CA ARG A 3 -46.21 34.44 0.23
C ARG A 3 -44.92 34.83 -0.50
N GLY A 4 -43.77 34.17 -0.41
CA GLY A 4 -43.36 32.88 0.12
C GLY A 4 -42.13 32.51 -0.72
N LEU A 5 -40.93 32.59 -0.16
CA LEU A 5 -39.69 32.26 -0.87
C LEU A 5 -39.24 30.87 -0.40
N PHE A 6 -39.34 29.88 -1.29
CA PHE A 6 -38.83 28.54 -1.05
C PHE A 6 -37.31 28.53 -1.22
N LEU A 7 -36.60 28.19 -0.14
CA LEU A 7 -35.17 27.94 -0.14
C LEU A 7 -34.95 26.48 -0.58
N SER A 8 -34.55 26.26 -1.83
CA SER A 8 -34.13 24.94 -2.29
C SER A 8 -32.69 24.66 -1.80
N LEU A 9 -32.57 23.78 -0.81
CA LEU A 9 -31.31 23.18 -0.38
C LEU A 9 -30.82 22.25 -1.50
N ALA A 10 -29.73 22.60 -2.17
CA ALA A 10 -29.03 21.67 -3.06
C ALA A 10 -28.16 20.75 -2.20
N LEU A 11 -28.56 19.48 -2.06
CA LEU A 11 -27.64 18.43 -1.60
C LEU A 11 -26.61 18.18 -2.72
N ALA A 12 -25.38 18.64 -2.51
CA ALA A 12 -24.25 18.19 -3.31
C ALA A 12 -23.92 16.75 -2.91
N GLY A 13 -24.29 15.78 -3.75
CA GLY A 13 -23.85 14.40 -3.60
C GLY A 13 -22.33 14.31 -3.78
N LEU A 14 -21.64 13.69 -2.82
CA LEU A 14 -20.24 13.27 -2.95
C LEU A 14 -20.17 12.20 -4.05
N SER A 15 -19.87 12.60 -5.29
CA SER A 15 -19.38 11.67 -6.30
C SER A 15 -17.96 11.26 -5.91
N ALA A 16 -17.75 9.99 -5.55
CA ALA A 16 -16.41 9.43 -5.49
C ALA A 16 -15.70 9.72 -6.83
N GLN A 17 -14.55 10.39 -6.78
CA GLN A 17 -13.84 10.83 -7.98
C GLN A 17 -13.39 9.62 -8.82
N PRO A 18 -13.52 9.67 -10.15
CA PRO A 18 -13.23 8.55 -11.05
C PRO A 18 -11.81 8.00 -10.90
N ALA A 19 -10.84 8.82 -10.45
CA ALA A 19 -9.47 8.40 -10.20
C ALA A 19 -9.35 7.32 -9.10
N VAL A 20 -10.06 7.47 -7.98
CA VAL A 20 -9.98 6.50 -6.86
C VAL A 20 -10.58 5.15 -7.26
N ALA A 21 -11.66 5.14 -8.04
CA ALA A 21 -12.25 3.90 -8.53
C ALA A 21 -11.31 3.14 -9.48
N GLN A 22 -10.56 3.86 -10.33
CA GLN A 22 -9.52 3.26 -11.18
C GLN A 22 -8.37 2.68 -10.34
N ASP A 23 -7.97 3.37 -9.28
CA ASP A 23 -6.91 2.91 -8.39
C ASP A 23 -7.34 1.67 -7.58
N ILE A 24 -8.60 1.60 -7.12
CA ILE A 24 -9.16 0.41 -6.47
C ILE A 24 -9.12 -0.80 -7.42
N ALA A 25 -9.46 -0.61 -8.69
CA ALA A 25 -9.44 -1.68 -9.68
C ALA A 25 -8.05 -2.25 -9.97
N GLN A 26 -6.98 -1.57 -9.53
CA GLN A 26 -5.59 -2.02 -9.68
C GLN A 26 -5.07 -2.82 -8.48
N LEU A 27 -5.82 -2.89 -7.38
CA LEU A 27 -5.43 -3.71 -6.24
C LEU A 27 -5.41 -5.18 -6.65
N SER A 28 -4.27 -5.83 -6.42
CA SER A 28 -4.22 -7.29 -6.52
C SER A 28 -5.03 -7.92 -5.39
N PRO A 29 -5.50 -9.18 -5.54
CA PRO A 29 -6.12 -9.90 -4.44
C PRO A 29 -5.25 -9.95 -3.18
N ALA A 30 -3.93 -10.04 -3.33
CA ALA A 30 -2.99 -10.02 -2.20
C ALA A 30 -2.96 -8.65 -1.50
N SER A 31 -2.92 -7.55 -2.26
CA SER A 31 -2.97 -6.19 -1.72
C SER A 31 -4.29 -5.90 -1.01
N GLN A 32 -5.40 -6.33 -1.59
CA GLN A 32 -6.72 -6.17 -0.99
C GLN A 32 -6.84 -6.94 0.33
N LYS A 33 -6.49 -8.24 0.33
CA LYS A 33 -6.48 -9.06 1.54
C LYS A 33 -5.61 -8.48 2.65
N LEU A 34 -4.43 -7.98 2.29
CA LEU A 34 -3.53 -7.35 3.26
C LEU A 34 -4.15 -6.06 3.82
N ALA A 35 -4.72 -5.20 2.98
CA ALA A 35 -5.39 -3.97 3.43
C ALA A 35 -6.55 -4.28 4.38
N ASP A 36 -7.38 -5.28 4.05
CA ASP A 36 -8.49 -5.73 4.90
C ASP A 36 -7.96 -6.21 6.26
N TRP A 37 -6.92 -7.04 6.26
CA TRP A 37 -6.30 -7.54 7.49
C TRP A 37 -5.68 -6.43 8.34
N VAL A 38 -4.98 -5.47 7.74
CA VAL A 38 -4.35 -4.35 8.46
C VAL A 38 -5.39 -3.56 9.26
N VAL A 39 -6.56 -3.32 8.67
CA VAL A 39 -7.65 -2.58 9.33
C VAL A 39 -8.35 -3.46 10.37
N ASP A 40 -8.69 -4.71 10.03
CA ASP A 40 -9.40 -5.64 10.92
C ASP A 40 -8.59 -5.93 12.20
N SER A 41 -7.28 -6.14 12.06
CA SER A 41 -6.37 -6.39 13.18
C SER A 41 -5.94 -5.11 13.91
N ALA A 42 -6.21 -3.94 13.35
CA ALA A 42 -5.66 -2.65 13.77
C ALA A 42 -4.12 -2.61 13.84
N ASP A 43 -3.43 -3.42 13.02
CA ASP A 43 -1.96 -3.52 13.01
C ASP A 43 -1.28 -2.21 12.59
N ASN A 44 -1.96 -1.34 11.84
CA ASN A 44 -1.46 0.01 11.55
C ASN A 44 -1.44 0.94 12.78
N HIS A 45 -2.08 0.56 13.89
CA HIS A 45 -2.27 1.37 15.09
C HIS A 45 -2.93 2.73 14.80
N GLN A 46 -3.98 2.75 13.96
CA GLN A 46 -4.71 3.97 13.59
C GLN A 46 -3.82 5.02 12.89
N ARG A 47 -2.74 4.59 12.23
CA ARG A 47 -1.87 5.44 11.42
C ARG A 47 -2.13 5.23 9.92
N PRO A 48 -1.87 6.24 9.07
CA PRO A 48 -1.84 6.03 7.62
C PRO A 48 -0.86 4.90 7.28
N PHE A 49 -1.17 4.18 6.21
CA PHE A 49 -0.31 3.08 5.78
C PHE A 49 -0.23 2.97 4.28
N LEU A 50 0.79 2.26 3.81
CA LEU A 50 1.08 2.06 2.40
C LEU A 50 1.40 0.59 2.15
N ILE A 51 0.88 0.05 1.06
CA ILE A 51 1.20 -1.30 0.59
C ILE A 51 2.04 -1.20 -0.69
N VAL A 52 3.23 -1.81 -0.68
CA VAL A 52 4.07 -2.02 -1.85
C VAL A 52 3.84 -3.44 -2.36
N ASP A 53 3.17 -3.56 -3.50
CA ASP A 53 3.01 -4.83 -4.20
C ASP A 53 4.20 -5.04 -5.13
N LYS A 54 5.11 -5.92 -4.73
CA LYS A 54 6.32 -6.21 -5.51
C LYS A 54 6.01 -6.92 -6.82
N THR A 55 4.99 -7.78 -6.82
CA THR A 55 4.62 -8.58 -8.00
C THR A 55 3.99 -7.71 -9.09
N GLN A 56 3.22 -6.69 -8.70
CA GLN A 56 2.62 -5.72 -9.63
C GLN A 56 3.48 -4.47 -9.83
N ALA A 57 4.56 -4.31 -9.07
CA ALA A 57 5.39 -3.09 -9.02
C ALA A 57 4.55 -1.82 -8.82
N ARG A 58 3.67 -1.85 -7.81
CA ARG A 58 2.76 -0.74 -7.46
C ARG A 58 2.81 -0.39 -5.99
N VAL A 59 2.41 0.84 -5.71
CA VAL A 59 2.26 1.41 -4.38
C VAL A 59 0.82 1.88 -4.21
N PHE A 60 0.22 1.55 -3.07
CA PHE A 60 -1.13 1.97 -2.68
C PHE A 60 -1.06 2.68 -1.32
N VAL A 61 -1.58 3.89 -1.23
CA VAL A 61 -1.61 4.67 0.03
C VAL A 61 -3.02 4.65 0.59
N PHE A 62 -3.14 4.32 1.86
CA PHE A 62 -4.39 4.26 2.60
C PHE A 62 -4.35 5.23 3.77
N ASP A 63 -5.51 5.76 4.14
CA ASP A 63 -5.65 6.42 5.44
C ASP A 63 -5.69 5.39 6.60
N ALA A 64 -5.80 5.89 7.83
CA ALA A 64 -5.83 5.07 9.04
C ALA A 64 -6.98 4.04 9.08
N HIS A 65 -8.05 4.25 8.31
CA HIS A 65 -9.23 3.38 8.29
C HIS A 65 -9.27 2.49 7.04
N GLY A 66 -8.21 2.48 6.23
CA GLY A 66 -8.13 1.66 5.02
C GLY A 66 -8.82 2.27 3.80
N GLN A 67 -9.16 3.56 3.81
CA GLN A 67 -9.63 4.20 2.58
C GLN A 67 -8.46 4.47 1.65
N LEU A 68 -8.54 3.94 0.41
CA LEU A 68 -7.52 4.19 -0.60
C LEU A 68 -7.46 5.68 -0.97
N ARG A 69 -6.29 6.28 -0.85
CA ARG A 69 -6.01 7.70 -1.12
C ARG A 69 -5.33 7.92 -2.47
N GLY A 70 -4.65 6.91 -2.98
CA GLY A 70 -4.11 6.90 -4.35
C GLY A 70 -3.23 5.68 -4.61
N ALA A 71 -2.98 5.41 -5.88
CA ALA A 71 -2.05 4.38 -6.33
C ALA A 71 -1.08 4.89 -7.41
N ALA A 72 0.08 4.25 -7.52
CA ALA A 72 1.03 4.52 -8.60
C ALA A 72 1.91 3.30 -8.93
N PRO A 73 2.44 3.21 -10.16
CA PRO A 73 3.57 2.32 -10.44
C PRO A 73 4.79 2.74 -9.62
N ALA A 74 5.66 1.78 -9.31
CA ALA A 74 6.90 2.00 -8.59
C ALA A 74 8.04 1.24 -9.25
N LEU A 75 9.24 1.81 -9.21
CA LEU A 75 10.48 1.07 -9.47
C LEU A 75 10.97 0.45 -8.17
N LEU A 76 11.40 -0.81 -8.25
CA LEU A 76 11.81 -1.63 -7.13
C LEU A 76 13.25 -2.12 -7.34
N GLY A 77 13.76 -2.78 -6.29
CA GLY A 77 15.04 -3.47 -6.33
C GLY A 77 15.14 -4.38 -7.56
N LEU A 78 16.31 -4.36 -8.20
CA LEU A 78 16.57 -5.15 -9.41
C LEU A 78 16.32 -6.66 -9.20
N ALA A 79 16.67 -7.20 -8.03
CA ALA A 79 16.49 -8.60 -7.72
C ALA A 79 15.08 -8.90 -7.22
N VAL A 80 14.58 -10.08 -7.57
CA VAL A 80 13.41 -10.70 -6.95
C VAL A 80 13.86 -11.34 -5.64
N GLY A 81 13.19 -11.03 -4.55
CA GLY A 81 13.51 -11.59 -3.24
C GLY A 81 12.92 -10.80 -2.09
N ASP A 82 12.76 -11.45 -0.94
CA ASP A 82 12.09 -10.88 0.22
C ASP A 82 13.04 -10.38 1.33
N ASP A 83 14.32 -10.72 1.26
CA ASP A 83 15.28 -10.39 2.30
C ASP A 83 16.37 -9.44 1.78
N SER A 84 16.88 -8.58 2.67
CA SER A 84 18.10 -7.82 2.44
C SER A 84 19.33 -8.60 2.92
N VAL A 85 20.47 -8.40 2.25
CA VAL A 85 21.75 -8.96 2.72
C VAL A 85 22.19 -8.23 3.99
N PRO A 86 22.71 -8.91 5.03
CA PRO A 86 23.19 -8.26 6.24
C PRO A 86 24.21 -7.14 5.96
N GLY A 87 24.04 -6.00 6.61
CA GLY A 87 24.92 -4.83 6.48
C GLY A 87 24.83 -4.10 5.14
N ILE A 88 23.83 -4.39 4.29
CA ILE A 88 23.72 -3.78 2.97
C ILE A 88 23.59 -2.26 3.01
N GLY A 89 22.91 -1.71 4.03
CA GLY A 89 22.73 -0.26 4.19
C GLY A 89 24.04 0.52 4.41
N GLU A 90 25.10 -0.15 4.89
CA GLU A 90 26.41 0.46 5.14
C GLU A 90 27.37 0.33 3.93
N ARG A 91 26.98 -0.46 2.92
CA ARG A 91 27.84 -0.75 1.76
C ARG A 91 27.76 0.37 0.73
N LYS A 92 28.89 0.65 0.08
CA LYS A 92 28.92 1.53 -1.10
C LYS A 92 28.05 0.92 -2.20
N LEU A 93 27.20 1.73 -2.84
CA LEU A 93 26.32 1.27 -3.95
C LEU A 93 27.09 0.51 -5.04
N SER A 94 28.30 0.97 -5.40
CA SER A 94 29.15 0.31 -6.41
C SER A 94 29.59 -1.12 -6.03
N SER A 95 29.51 -1.49 -4.76
CA SER A 95 29.84 -2.82 -4.26
C SER A 95 28.64 -3.76 -4.16
N ILE A 96 27.40 -3.25 -4.34
CA ILE A 96 26.17 -4.03 -4.25
C ILE A 96 25.93 -4.74 -5.59
N ARG A 97 25.98 -6.06 -5.57
CA ARG A 97 25.81 -6.90 -6.75
C ARG A 97 24.35 -6.92 -7.19
N PRO A 98 24.05 -7.17 -8.48
CA PRO A 98 22.68 -7.19 -8.99
C PRO A 98 21.72 -8.05 -8.18
N GLU A 99 22.13 -9.26 -7.77
CA GLU A 99 21.36 -10.22 -6.99
C GLU A 99 21.09 -9.79 -5.54
N GLU A 100 21.83 -8.81 -5.03
CA GLU A 100 21.66 -8.28 -3.67
C GLU A 100 20.70 -7.08 -3.62
N ARG A 101 20.26 -6.58 -4.78
CA ARG A 101 19.42 -5.37 -4.89
C ARG A 101 17.95 -5.70 -4.72
N THR A 102 17.54 -6.12 -3.54
CA THR A 102 16.15 -6.45 -3.22
C THR A 102 15.42 -5.26 -2.59
N THR A 103 14.11 -5.16 -2.83
CA THR A 103 13.23 -4.41 -1.92
C THR A 103 12.71 -5.40 -0.88
N PRO A 104 13.15 -5.32 0.39
CA PRO A 104 12.81 -6.33 1.39
C PRO A 104 11.31 -6.34 1.67
N ALA A 105 10.74 -7.54 1.84
CA ALA A 105 9.37 -7.69 2.32
C ALA A 105 9.33 -7.48 3.83
N GLY A 106 8.26 -6.89 4.33
CA GLY A 106 8.13 -6.65 5.77
C GLY A 106 7.20 -5.52 6.13
N ARG A 107 7.06 -5.31 7.44
CA ARG A 107 6.28 -4.23 8.05
C ARG A 107 7.24 -3.24 8.67
N PHE A 108 7.15 -1.99 8.23
CA PHE A 108 8.10 -0.96 8.59
C PHE A 108 7.37 0.25 9.15
N VAL A 109 7.87 0.80 10.27
CA VAL A 109 7.45 2.13 10.71
C VAL A 109 8.19 3.15 9.86
N ALA A 110 7.44 3.99 9.16
CA ALA A 110 7.95 4.92 8.17
C ALA A 110 7.64 6.36 8.55
N SER A 111 8.58 7.26 8.28
CA SER A 111 8.47 8.69 8.59
C SER A 111 9.16 9.53 7.52
N LEU A 112 8.69 10.78 7.36
CA LEU A 112 9.32 11.73 6.45
C LEU A 112 10.59 12.30 7.07
N ASP A 113 11.65 12.39 6.27
CA ASP A 113 12.90 13.05 6.61
C ASP A 113 13.61 13.52 5.34
N ARG A 114 14.85 14.02 5.46
CA ARG A 114 15.69 14.43 4.35
C ARG A 114 16.83 13.46 4.10
N ASN A 115 17.12 13.22 2.83
CA ASN A 115 18.32 12.51 2.41
C ASN A 115 19.58 13.41 2.56
N LEU A 116 20.75 12.87 2.23
CA LEU A 116 22.04 13.61 2.27
C LEU A 116 22.12 14.81 1.32
N HIS A 117 21.25 14.88 0.31
CA HIS A 117 21.13 16.00 -0.62
C HIS A 117 20.11 17.05 -0.15
N GLY A 118 19.42 16.80 0.95
CA GLY A 118 18.39 17.67 1.51
C GLY A 118 16.99 17.43 0.92
N ASP A 119 16.79 16.46 0.04
CA ASP A 119 15.47 16.16 -0.52
C ASP A 119 14.63 15.36 0.47
N GLU A 120 13.34 15.67 0.55
CA GLU A 120 12.39 14.90 1.35
C GLU A 120 12.21 13.48 0.79
N ILE A 121 12.30 12.49 1.68
CA ILE A 121 12.10 11.07 1.43
C ILE A 121 11.23 10.47 2.54
N LEU A 122 10.57 9.34 2.25
CA LEU A 122 9.94 8.53 3.27
C LEU A 122 10.92 7.42 3.66
N TRP A 123 11.47 7.46 4.86
CA TRP A 123 12.29 6.35 5.37
C TRP A 123 11.43 5.13 5.62
N VAL A 124 11.89 3.96 5.18
CA VAL A 124 11.16 2.69 5.30
C VAL A 124 11.96 1.71 6.16
N ASP A 125 13.15 1.32 5.72
CA ASP A 125 14.03 0.41 6.47
C ASP A 125 15.37 1.10 6.68
N TYR A 126 15.63 1.53 7.91
CA TYR A 126 16.86 2.25 8.26
C TYR A 126 18.09 1.35 8.14
N ASP A 127 18.02 0.10 8.60
CA ASP A 127 19.15 -0.82 8.64
C ASP A 127 19.57 -1.25 7.22
N ALA A 128 18.60 -1.44 6.33
CA ALA A 128 18.84 -1.73 4.92
C ALA A 128 19.02 -0.47 4.04
N ALA A 129 18.93 0.73 4.63
CA ALA A 129 18.97 2.02 3.94
C ALA A 129 17.93 2.14 2.80
N ILE A 130 16.71 1.63 3.02
CA ILE A 130 15.60 1.66 2.07
C ILE A 130 14.68 2.83 2.36
N SER A 131 14.38 3.60 1.32
CA SER A 131 13.41 4.68 1.36
C SER A 131 12.48 4.61 0.16
N LEU A 132 11.29 5.22 0.31
CA LEU A 132 10.43 5.58 -0.79
C LEU A 132 10.68 7.05 -1.15
N HIS A 133 10.96 7.31 -2.42
CA HIS A 133 11.24 8.67 -2.88
C HIS A 133 10.83 8.90 -4.34
N ARG A 134 10.82 10.18 -4.74
CA ARG A 134 10.60 10.60 -6.12
C ARG A 134 11.61 9.93 -7.05
N VAL A 135 11.16 9.48 -8.22
CA VAL A 135 12.05 8.94 -9.26
C VAL A 135 13.06 10.01 -9.70
N VAL A 136 14.35 9.63 -9.71
CA VAL A 136 15.45 10.48 -10.18
C VAL A 136 15.77 10.12 -11.62
N THR A 137 15.73 11.09 -12.53
CA THR A 137 15.85 10.90 -13.99
C THR A 137 17.16 11.45 -14.58
N SER A 138 18.13 11.81 -13.73
CA SER A 138 19.42 12.40 -14.16
C SER A 138 20.31 11.45 -14.97
N GLN A 139 20.00 10.16 -15.04
CA GLN A 139 20.71 9.15 -15.84
C GLN A 139 19.80 8.59 -16.95
N PRO A 140 19.82 9.19 -18.16
CA PRO A 140 18.91 8.80 -19.25
C PRO A 140 19.01 7.33 -19.66
N LYS A 141 20.20 6.72 -19.54
CA LYS A 141 20.43 5.31 -19.88
C LYS A 141 19.62 4.34 -19.03
N GLU A 142 19.23 4.74 -17.82
CA GLU A 142 18.41 3.89 -16.94
C GLU A 142 16.93 3.87 -17.35
N ARG A 143 16.48 4.86 -18.12
CA ARG A 143 15.12 4.98 -18.66
C ARG A 143 14.02 4.87 -17.59
N ARG A 144 14.24 5.46 -16.41
CA ARG A 144 13.39 5.27 -15.23
C ARG A 144 11.97 5.81 -15.42
N ALA A 145 11.81 6.94 -16.11
CA ALA A 145 10.49 7.51 -16.40
C ALA A 145 9.71 6.61 -17.37
N GLU A 146 10.39 6.08 -18.39
CA GLU A 146 9.78 5.18 -19.37
C GLU A 146 9.39 3.85 -18.73
N ARG A 147 10.23 3.30 -17.85
CA ARG A 147 9.91 2.08 -17.07
C ARG A 147 8.61 2.25 -16.29
N LEU A 148 8.47 3.35 -15.52
CA LEU A 148 7.25 3.65 -14.78
C LEU A 148 5.99 3.77 -15.67
N ALA A 149 6.15 4.08 -16.96
CA ALA A 149 5.05 4.16 -17.92
C ALA A 149 4.73 2.83 -18.61
N THR A 150 5.53 1.78 -18.41
CA THR A 150 5.27 0.46 -18.99
C THR A 150 4.17 -0.30 -18.24
N PRO A 151 3.42 -1.18 -18.93
CA PRO A 151 2.43 -2.03 -18.27
C PRO A 151 3.04 -3.24 -17.54
N THR A 152 4.31 -3.55 -17.77
CA THR A 152 4.98 -4.79 -17.35
C THR A 152 5.77 -4.59 -16.05
N PRO A 153 5.40 -5.23 -14.92
CA PRO A 153 6.11 -5.07 -13.65
C PRO A 153 7.61 -5.42 -13.70
N LEU A 154 8.01 -6.29 -14.63
CA LEU A 154 9.41 -6.66 -14.81
C LEU A 154 10.28 -5.48 -15.27
N ASP A 155 9.74 -4.56 -16.07
CA ASP A 155 10.45 -3.36 -16.51
C ASP A 155 10.73 -2.41 -15.35
N ASN A 156 10.04 -2.57 -14.22
CA ASN A 156 10.19 -1.70 -13.06
C ASN A 156 11.29 -2.16 -12.08
N ARG A 157 12.02 -3.24 -12.41
CA ARG A 157 13.15 -3.74 -11.62
C ARG A 157 14.45 -3.07 -12.04
N ILE A 158 14.95 -2.14 -11.23
CA ILE A 158 16.16 -1.38 -11.58
C ILE A 158 16.90 -0.76 -10.38
N SER A 159 16.23 -0.55 -9.25
CA SER A 159 16.82 0.17 -8.11
C SER A 159 17.77 -0.73 -7.31
N TYR A 160 18.46 -0.13 -6.33
CA TYR A 160 19.27 -0.86 -5.35
C TYR A 160 18.45 -1.39 -4.16
N GLY A 161 17.13 -1.16 -4.17
CA GLY A 161 16.20 -1.57 -3.12
C GLY A 161 15.17 -0.50 -2.80
N CYS A 162 15.54 0.79 -2.91
CA CYS A 162 14.61 1.91 -2.72
C CYS A 162 13.39 1.83 -3.66
N ILE A 163 12.26 2.32 -3.17
CA ILE A 163 10.99 2.37 -3.90
C ILE A 163 10.91 3.72 -4.60
N ASN A 164 10.89 3.76 -5.93
CA ASN A 164 10.86 5.02 -6.68
C ASN A 164 9.51 5.22 -7.33
N VAL A 165 8.85 6.34 -7.03
CA VAL A 165 7.51 6.64 -7.52
C VAL A 165 7.50 7.93 -8.36
N PRO A 166 6.48 8.15 -9.21
CA PRO A 166 6.31 9.43 -9.90
C PRO A 166 6.28 10.60 -8.92
N ALA A 167 6.98 11.70 -9.24
CA ALA A 167 7.02 12.87 -8.38
C ALA A 167 5.61 13.40 -8.01
N PRO A 168 4.64 13.52 -8.93
CA PRO A 168 3.30 13.98 -8.58
C PRO A 168 2.58 13.05 -7.59
N PHE A 169 2.82 11.74 -7.63
CA PHE A 169 2.24 10.81 -6.66
C PHE A 169 2.86 11.01 -5.28
N TYR A 170 4.18 11.18 -5.23
CA TYR A 170 4.85 11.49 -3.98
C TYR A 170 4.36 12.80 -3.36
N ASP A 171 4.34 13.87 -4.15
CA ASP A 171 4.04 15.23 -3.70
C ASP A 171 2.58 15.41 -3.26
N ASN A 172 1.65 14.75 -3.96
CA ASN A 172 0.21 14.96 -3.73
C ASN A 172 -0.44 13.88 -2.88
N VAL A 173 0.21 12.72 -2.69
CA VAL A 173 -0.38 11.58 -1.96
C VAL A 173 0.52 11.14 -0.80
N VAL A 174 1.77 10.76 -1.07
CA VAL A 174 2.65 10.19 -0.04
C VAL A 174 3.05 11.23 1.00
N SER A 175 3.65 12.35 0.59
CA SER A 175 4.11 13.38 1.52
C SER A 175 2.96 13.94 2.39
N PRO A 176 1.78 14.30 1.82
CA PRO A 176 0.65 14.73 2.64
C PRO A 176 0.13 13.66 3.61
N ALA A 177 0.15 12.37 3.23
CA ALA A 177 -0.34 11.29 4.08
C ALA A 177 0.54 11.07 5.33
N PHE A 178 1.85 11.35 5.23
CA PHE A 178 2.82 11.15 6.31
C PHE A 178 3.30 12.49 6.94
N THR A 179 2.73 13.63 6.54
CA THR A 179 3.11 14.92 7.14
C THR A 179 2.61 15.01 8.58
N GLY A 180 3.51 15.28 9.52
CA GLY A 180 3.19 15.45 10.94
C GLY A 180 2.85 14.16 11.68
N THR A 181 3.13 12.99 11.08
CA THR A 181 2.89 11.68 11.67
C THR A 181 3.89 10.65 11.14
N ASP A 182 4.07 9.56 11.87
CA ASP A 182 4.59 8.33 11.28
C ASP A 182 3.44 7.54 10.63
N GLY A 183 3.78 6.59 9.78
CA GLY A 183 2.85 5.60 9.26
C GLY A 183 3.49 4.22 9.12
N ILE A 184 2.76 3.27 8.57
CA ILE A 184 3.27 1.92 8.33
C ILE A 184 3.42 1.65 6.84
N VAL A 185 4.59 1.15 6.44
CA VAL A 185 4.81 0.63 5.09
C VAL A 185 4.84 -0.88 5.17
N TYR A 186 3.93 -1.52 4.45
CA TYR A 186 3.91 -2.97 4.24
C TYR A 186 4.44 -3.27 2.85
N VAL A 187 5.53 -4.02 2.77
CA VAL A 187 6.04 -4.52 1.49
C VAL A 187 5.63 -5.97 1.35
N LEU A 188 4.69 -6.25 0.45
CA LEU A 188 4.21 -7.61 0.18
C LEU A 188 5.36 -8.51 -0.28
N PRO A 189 5.48 -9.74 0.24
CA PRO A 189 6.46 -10.69 -0.25
C PRO A 189 6.14 -11.19 -1.65
N GLU A 190 7.17 -11.68 -2.34
CA GLU A 190 7.10 -12.28 -3.67
C GLU A 190 7.74 -13.68 -3.77
N THR A 191 8.38 -14.14 -2.69
CA THR A 191 8.90 -15.52 -2.56
C THR A 191 8.26 -16.29 -1.40
N ARG A 192 7.81 -15.57 -0.36
CA ARG A 192 7.06 -16.07 0.80
C ARG A 192 5.59 -15.64 0.71
N SER A 193 4.74 -16.24 1.52
CA SER A 193 3.35 -15.79 1.66
C SER A 193 3.22 -14.60 2.62
N ALA A 194 2.18 -13.79 2.42
CA ALA A 194 1.84 -12.71 3.35
C ALA A 194 1.58 -13.23 4.78
N ARG A 195 1.00 -14.45 4.92
CA ARG A 195 0.79 -15.10 6.21
C ARG A 195 2.12 -15.38 6.93
N GLU A 196 3.14 -15.85 6.22
CA GLU A 196 4.46 -16.12 6.82
C GLU A 196 5.17 -14.84 7.27
N VAL A 197 5.05 -13.75 6.49
CA VAL A 197 5.76 -12.49 6.77
C VAL A 197 5.04 -11.63 7.81
N PHE A 198 3.70 -11.58 7.78
CA PHE A 198 2.90 -10.68 8.61
C PHE A 198 2.07 -11.38 9.69
N GLY A 199 1.95 -12.71 9.65
CA GLY A 199 0.95 -13.42 10.45
C GLY A 199 -0.50 -13.13 9.98
N SER A 200 -0.66 -12.65 8.74
CA SER A 200 -1.96 -12.22 8.22
C SER A 200 -2.94 -13.38 7.99
N TYR A 201 -4.22 -13.04 8.02
CA TYR A 201 -5.32 -13.96 7.77
C TYR A 201 -6.36 -13.36 6.81
N ASP A 202 -7.18 -14.22 6.21
CA ASP A 202 -8.27 -13.78 5.35
C ASP A 202 -9.46 -13.38 6.25
N VAL A 203 -9.78 -12.09 6.29
CA VAL A 203 -10.85 -11.53 7.16
C VAL A 203 -12.22 -12.20 6.88
N GLY A 204 -12.47 -12.63 5.66
CA GLY A 204 -13.70 -13.34 5.27
C GLY A 204 -13.80 -14.80 5.75
N GLU A 205 -12.71 -15.41 6.21
CA GLU A 205 -12.68 -16.81 6.69
C GLU A 205 -12.80 -16.93 8.21
N HIS A 206 -12.70 -15.83 8.96
CA HIS A 206 -12.94 -15.82 10.40
C HIS A 206 -14.40 -15.44 10.68
N PRO A 207 -15.24 -16.35 11.20
CA PRO A 207 -16.51 -15.95 11.79
C PRO A 207 -16.20 -14.96 12.90
N ARG A 208 -16.80 -13.75 12.84
CA ARG A 208 -16.81 -12.87 14.01
C ARG A 208 -17.20 -13.70 15.23
N PRO A 209 -16.51 -13.60 16.37
CA PRO A 209 -17.04 -14.13 17.62
C PRO A 209 -18.47 -13.60 17.75
N GLN A 210 -19.46 -14.50 17.73
CA GLN A 210 -20.84 -14.11 17.99
C GLN A 210 -20.84 -13.42 19.35
N ALA A 211 -21.29 -12.16 19.39
CA ALA A 211 -21.50 -11.47 20.65
C ALA A 211 -22.38 -12.39 21.53
N PRO A 212 -22.01 -12.62 22.81
CA PRO A 212 -22.82 -13.48 23.68
C PRO A 212 -24.21 -12.85 23.80
N GLY A 213 -25.21 -13.48 23.17
CA GLY A 213 -26.61 -13.05 23.25
C GLY A 213 -27.45 -13.11 21.97
N GLN A 214 -26.88 -13.35 20.78
CA GLN A 214 -27.70 -13.58 19.58
C GLN A 214 -28.00 -15.08 19.41
N ALA A 215 -29.12 -15.52 20.00
CA ALA A 215 -29.67 -16.83 19.72
C ALA A 215 -29.98 -16.97 18.22
N ALA A 216 -29.56 -18.09 17.63
CA ALA A 216 -29.92 -18.45 16.26
C ALA A 216 -31.45 -18.49 16.11
N PRO A 217 -32.03 -17.99 14.99
CA PRO A 217 -33.45 -18.14 14.76
C PRO A 217 -33.83 -19.61 14.70
N ALA A 218 -34.83 -20.00 15.49
CA ALA A 218 -35.34 -21.36 15.53
C ALA A 218 -35.76 -21.81 14.13
N SER A 219 -35.22 -22.94 13.69
CA SER A 219 -35.64 -23.62 12.47
C SER A 219 -37.10 -24.07 12.62
N VAL A 220 -37.96 -23.56 11.76
CA VAL A 220 -39.36 -24.00 11.66
C VAL A 220 -39.36 -25.39 11.00
N PRO A 221 -39.95 -26.44 11.61
CA PRO A 221 -40.02 -27.74 10.97
C PRO A 221 -41.05 -27.71 9.82
N LEU A 222 -40.63 -28.22 8.66
CA LEU A 222 -41.51 -28.47 7.52
C LEU A 222 -42.49 -29.60 7.87
N TYR A 223 -43.78 -29.30 7.84
CA TYR A 223 -44.85 -30.29 7.91
C TYR A 223 -44.94 -31.03 6.57
N THR A 224 -44.65 -32.32 6.56
CA THR A 224 -45.02 -33.23 5.45
C THR A 224 -46.51 -33.53 5.53
N ALA A 225 -47.28 -33.14 4.51
CA ALA A 225 -48.66 -33.57 4.32
C ALA A 225 -48.69 -34.90 3.56
N SER A 226 -49.33 -35.91 4.15
CA SER A 226 -49.71 -37.14 3.47
C SER A 226 -51.20 -37.08 3.13
N GLN A 227 -51.54 -37.18 1.84
CA GLN A 227 -52.72 -37.88 1.31
C GLN A 227 -52.36 -38.43 -0.07
#